data_AF-A0A961MR18-F1
#
_entry.id   AF-A0A961MR18-F1
#
_cell.length_a   1.000
_cell.length_b   1.000
_cell.length_c   1.000
_cell.angle_alpha   90.00
_cell.angle_beta   90.00
_cell.angle_gamma   90.00
#
_symmetry.space_group_name_H-M   'P 1'
#
loop_
_entity.id
_entity.type
_entity.pdbx_description
1 polymer ?
#
loop_
_entity_poly.entity_id
_entity_poly.type
_entity_poly.pdbx_seq_one_letter_code
_entity_poly.pdbx_strand_id
1 'polypeptide(L)' 'VFKPARAVYDLVGQEFGTAKDEVLFVSANGWDAAAASGYGFATAWVNRGGAPRDRLPWLPDHELADLSGVPELAEAG' A
#
# COMPACT_ATOMS: atom_id res chain seq x y z
N VAL A 1 -17.69 0.80 8.27
CA VAL A 1 -16.81 1.61 7.39
C VAL A 1 -15.81 0.65 6.76
N PHE A 2 -15.52 0.77 5.47
CA PHE A 2 -14.61 -0.11 4.74
C PHE A 2 -13.56 0.70 3.98
N LYS A 3 -12.46 0.06 3.60
CA LYS A 3 -11.51 0.62 2.63
C LYS A 3 -12.24 1.04 1.35
N PRO A 4 -11.83 2.12 0.68
CA PRO A 4 -10.66 2.96 0.95
C PRO A 4 -10.95 4.17 1.85
N ALA A 5 -11.94 4.11 2.75
CA ALA A 5 -12.17 5.23 3.68
C ALA A 5 -10.94 5.47 4.57
N ARG A 6 -10.49 6.74 4.69
CA ARG A 6 -9.28 7.13 5.46
C ARG A 6 -9.29 6.57 6.89
N ALA A 7 -10.45 6.55 7.54
CA ALA A 7 -10.64 6.00 8.89
C ALA A 7 -10.17 4.54 9.05
N VAL A 8 -10.12 3.76 7.96
CA VAL A 8 -9.58 2.39 8.01
C VAL A 8 -8.06 2.37 7.97
N TYR A 9 -7.42 3.30 7.25
CA TYR A 9 -5.96 3.44 7.24
C TYR A 9 -5.43 4.13 8.50
N ASP A 10 -6.23 5.01 9.14
CA ASP A 10 -5.92 5.61 10.44
C ASP A 10 -5.68 4.54 11.53
N LEU A 11 -6.33 3.38 11.42
CA LEU A 11 -6.19 2.27 12.38
C LEU A 11 -4.75 1.76 12.50
N VAL A 12 -3.95 1.85 11.43
CA VAL A 12 -2.54 1.39 11.45
C VAL A 12 -1.73 2.23 12.44
N GLY A 13 -1.82 3.57 12.33
CA GLY A 13 -1.11 4.46 13.25
C GLY A 13 -1.66 4.38 14.68
N GLN A 14 -2.96 4.14 14.84
CA GLN A 14 -3.58 3.97 16.16
C GLN A 14 -3.09 2.70 16.88
N GLU A 15 -2.93 1.60 16.15
CA GLU A 15 -2.50 0.32 16.71
C GLU A 15 -0.99 0.27 16.96
N PHE A 16 -0.20 0.74 16.00
CA PHE A 16 1.26 0.59 16.04
C PHE A 16 2.01 1.83 16.55
N GLY A 17 1.33 2.96 16.72
CA GLY A 17 1.95 4.21 17.19
C GLY A 17 2.94 4.82 16.19
N THR A 18 2.82 4.49 14.90
CA THR A 18 3.73 4.94 13.85
C THR A 18 3.16 6.10 13.04
N ALA A 19 4.04 6.91 12.47
CA ALA A 19 3.72 7.86 11.43
C ALA A 19 3.45 7.14 10.10
N LYS A 20 2.82 7.83 9.14
CA LYS A 20 2.41 7.21 7.88
C LYS A 20 3.60 6.86 6.99
N ASP A 21 4.61 7.70 6.99
CA ASP A 21 5.86 7.53 6.27
C ASP A 21 6.75 6.42 6.85
N GLU A 22 6.44 5.91 8.04
CA GLU A 22 7.09 4.73 8.63
C GLU A 22 6.40 3.39 8.26
N VAL A 23 5.38 3.42 7.39
CA VAL A 23 4.58 2.25 7.02
C VAL A 23 4.78 1.88 5.55
N LEU A 24 5.24 0.65 5.32
CA LEU A 24 5.10 -0.03 4.02
C LEU A 24 3.78 -0.82 3.97
N PHE A 25 2.82 -0.31 3.20
CA PHE A 25 1.53 -0.95 2.99
C PHE A 25 1.56 -1.88 1.77
N VAL A 26 1.39 -3.18 2.00
CA VAL A 26 1.42 -4.21 0.96
C VAL A 26 0.01 -4.73 0.68
N SER A 27 -0.42 -4.73 -0.58
CA SER A 27 -1.72 -5.29 -0.98
C SER A 27 -1.66 -6.02 -2.32
N ALA A 28 -2.48 -7.04 -2.50
CA ALA A 28 -2.69 -7.69 -3.80
C ALA A 28 -3.75 -6.97 -4.66
N ASN A 29 -4.55 -6.09 -4.06
CA ASN A 29 -5.59 -5.34 -4.74
C ASN A 29 -5.04 -3.99 -5.20
N GLY A 30 -5.00 -3.75 -6.51
CA GLY A 30 -4.45 -2.52 -7.09
C GLY A 30 -5.11 -1.26 -6.56
N TRP A 31 -6.44 -1.24 -6.47
CA TRP A 31 -7.18 -0.11 -5.90
C TRP A 31 -6.84 0.22 -4.45
N ASP A 32 -6.55 -0.79 -3.62
CA ASP A 32 -6.24 -0.60 -2.19
C ASP A 32 -4.82 -0.08 -2.02
N ALA A 33 -3.87 -0.61 -2.80
CA ALA A 33 -2.51 -0.08 -2.84
C ALA A 33 -2.46 1.37 -3.34
N ALA A 34 -3.20 1.70 -4.40
CA ALA A 34 -3.33 3.07 -4.89
C ALA A 34 -3.95 4.01 -3.84
N ALA A 35 -5.05 3.61 -3.19
CA ALA A 35 -5.67 4.44 -2.15
C ALA A 35 -4.77 4.62 -0.91
N ALA A 36 -4.01 3.59 -0.52
CA ALA A 36 -3.03 3.68 0.56
C ALA A 36 -1.89 4.68 0.23
N SER A 37 -1.46 4.75 -1.03
CA SER A 37 -0.49 5.75 -1.49
C SER A 37 -1.08 7.16 -1.35
N GLY A 38 -2.32 7.36 -1.82
CA GLY A 38 -3.05 8.62 -1.64
C GLY A 38 -3.29 9.03 -0.18
N TYR A 39 -3.35 8.06 0.73
CA TYR A 39 -3.46 8.30 2.17
C TYR A 39 -2.14 8.79 2.81
N GLY A 40 -1.00 8.38 2.22
CA GLY A 40 0.36 8.78 2.63
C GLY A 40 1.25 7.65 3.13
N PHE A 41 0.92 6.38 2.88
CA PHE A 41 1.84 5.26 3.13
C PHE A 41 2.81 5.09 1.97
N ALA A 42 3.99 4.52 2.23
CA ALA A 42 4.74 3.83 1.17
C ALA A 42 3.99 2.56 0.79
N THR A 43 3.99 2.18 -0.49
CA THR A 43 3.08 1.14 -0.99
C THR A 43 3.72 0.15 -1.94
N ALA A 44 3.35 -1.13 -1.79
CA ALA A 44 3.68 -2.19 -2.72
C ALA A 44 2.41 -2.93 -3.17
N TRP A 45 2.17 -2.94 -4.48
CA TRP A 45 1.13 -3.76 -5.09
C TRP A 45 1.69 -5.10 -5.57
N VAL A 46 1.24 -6.20 -4.98
CA VAL A 46 1.62 -7.56 -5.38
C VAL A 46 0.68 -8.05 -6.49
N ASN A 47 1.08 -7.81 -7.74
CA ASN A 47 0.32 -8.14 -8.93
C ASN A 47 0.77 -9.46 -9.57
N ARG A 48 0.45 -10.59 -8.92
CA ARG A 48 0.84 -11.93 -9.42
C ARG A 48 0.28 -12.27 -10.80
N GLY A 49 -0.88 -11.69 -11.13
CA GLY A 49 -1.63 -12.00 -12.35
C GLY A 49 -1.40 -11.03 -13.50
N GLY A 50 -0.56 -10.01 -13.34
CA GLY A 50 -0.36 -8.98 -14.37
C GLY A 50 -1.65 -8.22 -14.71
N ALA A 51 -2.53 -8.01 -13.72
CA ALA A 51 -3.76 -7.26 -13.90
C ALA A 51 -3.46 -5.82 -14.35
N PRO A 52 -4.33 -5.20 -15.16
CA PRO A 52 -4.18 -3.79 -15.51
C PRO A 52 -4.37 -2.89 -14.29
N ARG A 53 -3.78 -1.71 -14.33
CA ARG A 53 -3.97 -0.68 -13.29
C ARG A 53 -5.36 -0.07 -13.37
N ASP A 54 -5.98 0.12 -12.20
CA ASP A 54 -7.21 0.90 -12.07
C ASP A 54 -6.97 2.38 -12.40
N ARG A 55 -8.00 3.05 -12.94
CA ARG A 55 -7.93 4.50 -13.23
C ARG A 55 -8.24 5.32 -11.98
N LEU A 56 -7.30 5.30 -11.04
CA LEU A 56 -7.37 6.06 -9.79
C LEU A 56 -6.39 7.24 -9.82
N PRO A 57 -6.63 8.31 -9.03
CA PRO A 57 -5.76 9.49 -9.02
C PRO A 57 -4.38 9.22 -8.41
N TRP A 58 -4.21 8.10 -7.71
CA TRP A 58 -2.95 7.68 -7.09
C TRP A 58 -2.50 6.35 -7.68
N LEU A 59 -1.19 6.10 -7.59
CA LEU A 59 -0.55 4.87 -8.04
C LEU A 59 0.23 4.27 -6.87
N PRO A 60 0.34 2.93 -6.78
CA PRO A 60 1.27 2.33 -5.83
C PRO A 60 2.72 2.70 -6.21
N ASP A 61 3.58 2.85 -5.20
CA ASP A 61 4.99 3.21 -5.38
C ASP A 61 5.78 2.07 -6.03
N HIS A 62 5.45 0.84 -5.64
CA HIS A 62 6.06 -0.39 -6.15
C HIS A 62 5.01 -1.36 -6.69
N GLU A 63 5.36 -2.08 -7.75
CA GLU A 63 4.61 -3.22 -8.26
C GLU A 63 5.51 -4.45 -8.27
N LEU A 64 5.06 -5.53 -7.64
CA LEU A 64 5.82 -6.77 -7.45
C LEU A 64 5.05 -7.96 -8.03
N ALA A 65 5.76 -8.92 -8.62
CA ALA A 65 5.14 -10.16 -9.11
C ALA A 65 4.85 -11.17 -7.99
N ASP A 66 5.51 -11.05 -6.83
CA ASP A 66 5.33 -11.88 -5.65
C ASP A 66 5.82 -11.13 -4.38
N LEU A 67 6.01 -11.84 -3.26
CA LEU A 67 6.42 -11.23 -1.98
C LEU A 67 7.93 -11.19 -1.77
N SER A 68 8.74 -11.76 -2.66
CA SER A 68 10.18 -11.91 -2.46
C SER A 68 10.92 -10.56 -2.39
N GLY A 69 10.41 -9.52 -3.05
CA GLY A 69 10.97 -8.17 -3.00
C GLY A 69 10.54 -7.31 -1.81
N VAL A 70 9.61 -7.78 -0.97
CA VAL A 70 9.12 -6.98 0.18
C VAL A 70 10.20 -6.67 1.22
N PRO A 71 11.08 -7.61 1.63
CA PRO A 71 12.12 -7.33 2.61
C PRO A 71 13.04 -6.17 2.20
N GLU A 72 13.48 -6.14 0.95
CA GLU A 72 14.34 -5.07 0.43
C GLU A 72 13.66 -3.69 0.48
N LEU A 73 12.37 -3.64 0.16
CA LEU A 73 11.59 -2.40 0.25
C LEU A 73 11.37 -1.92 1.69
N ALA A 74 11.25 -2.86 2.64
CA ALA A 74 11.07 -2.52 4.06
C ALA A 74 12.36 -1.99 4.71
N GLU A 75 13.53 -2.35 4.17
CA GLU A 75 14.84 -1.89 4.64
C GLU A 75 15.30 -0.57 3.99
N ALA A 76 14.62 -0.13 2.91
CA ALA A 76 14.98 1.07 2.17
C ALA A 76 14.44 2.39 2.77
N GLY A 77 13.64 2.32 3.83
CA GLY A 77 13.01 3.44 4.54
C GLY A 77 13.81 3.98 5.71
#